data_AF-A0A4U8Z2I4-F1
#
_entry.id   AF-A0A4U8Z2I4-F1
#
_cell.length_a   1.000
_cell.length_b   1.000
_cell.length_c   1.000
_cell.angle_alpha   90.00
_cell.angle_beta   90.00
_cell.angle_gamma   90.00
#
_symmetry.space_group_name_H-M   'P 1'
#
loop_
_entity.id
_entity.type
_entity.pdbx_description
1 polymer ?
#
loop_
_entity_poly.entity_id
_entity_poly.type
_entity_poly.pdbx_seq_one_letter_code
_entity_poly.pdbx_strand_id
1 'polypeptide(L)'
;MTLVMSAIVASLATIAVNVMVLRLMRRHHQSHAIRADPENAARIIVPSGWQHEIGQAEAALAVMQESLVRELNHKKHLAALGLAVAKINHDMRNMLSSAQLLSDRLANVTDPRSKNCAKLVATLDRAIRFCQATMTYGRAVDELPKLRRFSLRPLVDEAVERHAASRLPYRDR
;
A
#
# COMPACT_ATOMS: atom_id res chain seq x y z
N MET A 1 28.92 56.78 -19.19
CA MET A 1 29.45 55.89 -18.13
C MET A 1 28.35 55.32 -17.25
N THR A 2 27.53 56.14 -16.58
CA THR A 2 26.45 55.67 -15.68
C THR A 2 25.35 54.87 -16.39
N LEU A 3 24.92 55.30 -17.59
CA LEU A 3 23.94 54.56 -18.40
C LEU A 3 24.43 53.16 -18.80
N VAL A 4 25.72 53.04 -19.13
CA VAL A 4 26.34 51.77 -19.51
C VAL A 4 26.41 50.83 -18.33
N MET A 5 26.80 51.32 -17.15
CA MET A 5 26.83 50.53 -15.91
C MET A 5 25.43 50.08 -15.47
N SER A 6 24.43 50.97 -15.55
CA SER A 6 23.05 50.62 -15.24
C SER A 6 22.50 49.54 -16.18
N ALA A 7 22.79 49.64 -17.49
CA ALA A 7 22.39 48.63 -18.47
C ALA A 7 23.05 47.26 -18.21
N ILE A 8 24.33 47.25 -17.80
CA ILE A 8 25.05 46.02 -17.43
C ILE A 8 24.45 45.38 -16.18
N VAL A 9 24.19 46.16 -15.13
CA VAL A 9 23.60 45.63 -13.89
C VAL A 9 22.17 45.14 -14.13
N ALA A 10 21.36 45.88 -14.87
CA ALA A 10 20.00 45.48 -15.22
C ALA A 10 19.97 44.17 -16.02
N SER A 11 20.83 44.05 -17.04
CA SER A 11 20.92 42.81 -17.83
C SER A 11 21.40 41.62 -17.01
N LEU A 12 22.43 41.78 -16.16
CA LEU A 12 22.86 40.73 -15.24
C LEU A 12 21.76 40.32 -14.26
N ALA A 13 21.04 41.29 -13.68
CA ALA A 13 19.94 41.01 -12.77
C ALA A 13 18.81 40.24 -13.47
N THR A 14 18.42 40.66 -14.67
CA THR A 14 17.40 39.96 -15.46
C THR A 14 17.84 38.55 -15.83
N ILE A 15 19.11 38.35 -16.22
CA ILE A 15 19.65 37.02 -16.52
C ILE A 15 19.67 36.14 -15.26
N ALA A 16 20.14 36.66 -14.12
CA ALA A 16 20.19 35.93 -12.86
C ALA A 16 18.81 35.48 -12.40
N VAL A 17 17.82 36.38 -12.46
CA VAL A 17 16.41 36.07 -12.14
C VAL A 17 15.85 35.03 -13.12
N ASN A 18 16.06 35.19 -14.42
CA ASN A 18 15.58 34.22 -15.41
C ASN A 18 16.20 32.82 -15.19
N VAL A 19 17.50 32.74 -14.93
CA VAL A 19 18.17 31.45 -14.66
C VAL A 19 17.64 30.82 -13.36
N MET A 20 17.43 31.62 -12.31
CA MET A 20 16.86 31.16 -11.04
C MET A 20 15.42 30.63 -11.22
N VAL A 21 14.57 31.38 -11.92
CA VAL A 21 13.17 30.99 -12.20
C VAL A 21 13.11 29.73 -13.08
N LEU A 22 13.94 29.65 -14.13
CA LEU A 22 13.99 28.47 -15.01
C LEU A 22 14.55 27.22 -14.31
N ARG A 23 15.43 27.38 -13.32
CA ARG A 23 15.89 26.28 -12.45
C ARG A 23 14.79 25.86 -11.47
N LEU A 24 14.06 26.81 -10.88
CA LEU A 24 12.94 26.56 -9.99
C LEU A 24 11.80 25.80 -10.70
N MET A 25 11.44 26.22 -11.91
CA MET A 25 10.40 25.56 -12.71
C MET A 25 10.79 24.15 -13.14
N ARG A 26 12.03 23.92 -13.58
CA ARG A 26 12.52 22.58 -13.94
C ARG A 26 12.52 21.61 -12.76
N ARG A 27 12.75 22.09 -11.53
CA ARG A 27 12.65 21.28 -10.31
C ARG A 27 11.19 20.97 -9.94
N HIS A 28 10.27 21.91 -10.15
CA HIS A 28 8.83 21.70 -9.94
C HIS A 28 8.18 20.67 -10.88
N HIS A 29 8.85 20.28 -11.97
CA HIS A 29 8.33 19.27 -12.90
C HIS A 29 8.35 17.85 -12.31
N GLN A 30 9.15 17.59 -11.28
CA GLN A 30 9.14 16.29 -10.59
C GLN A 30 7.86 16.10 -9.75
N SER A 31 7.22 17.18 -9.29
CA SER A 31 5.96 17.15 -8.54
C SER A 31 4.77 16.68 -9.38
N HIS A 32 4.82 16.88 -10.70
CA HIS A 32 3.76 16.45 -11.62
C HIS A 32 3.76 14.94 -11.88
N ALA A 33 4.90 14.26 -11.68
CA ALA A 33 5.00 12.83 -11.91
C ALA A 33 4.11 12.03 -10.93
N ILE A 34 4.05 12.42 -9.65
CA ILE A 34 3.16 11.81 -8.64
C ILE A 34 1.69 12.06 -8.94
N ARG A 35 1.34 13.19 -9.56
CA ARG A 35 -0.07 13.54 -9.80
C ARG A 35 -0.75 12.59 -10.79
N ALA A 36 0.01 11.97 -11.69
CA ALA A 36 -0.51 11.00 -12.64
C ALA A 36 -0.77 9.61 -12.02
N ASP A 37 -0.04 9.26 -10.96
CA ASP A 37 -0.06 7.93 -10.34
C ASP A 37 0.42 8.05 -8.87
N PRO A 38 -0.46 8.52 -7.96
CA PRO A 38 -0.08 8.91 -6.60
C PRO A 38 0.17 7.71 -5.67
N GLU A 39 -0.19 6.48 -6.06
CA GLU A 39 0.13 5.26 -5.30
C GLU A 39 1.54 4.70 -5.58
N ASN A 40 2.24 5.23 -6.58
CA ASN A 40 3.50 4.69 -7.06
C ASN A 40 4.71 5.29 -6.35
N ALA A 41 5.29 4.51 -5.44
CA ALA A 41 6.45 4.91 -4.63
C ALA A 41 7.70 5.27 -5.46
N ALA A 42 7.82 4.78 -6.70
CA ALA A 42 8.94 5.12 -7.58
C ALA A 42 8.91 6.59 -8.06
N ARG A 43 7.80 7.29 -7.83
CA ARG A 43 7.59 8.69 -8.25
C ARG A 43 7.81 9.70 -7.13
N ILE A 44 8.18 9.25 -5.93
CA ILE A 44 8.55 10.11 -4.80
C ILE A 44 9.77 10.95 -5.19
N ILE A 45 9.74 12.24 -4.87
CA ILE A 45 10.84 13.16 -5.13
C ILE A 45 12.10 12.70 -4.38
N VAL A 46 13.23 12.65 -5.09
CA VAL A 46 14.54 12.40 -4.47
C VAL A 46 15.14 13.74 -4.10
N PRO A 47 15.31 14.06 -2.79
CA PRO A 47 15.87 15.33 -2.37
C PRO A 47 17.27 15.53 -2.95
N SER A 48 17.58 16.73 -3.41
CA SER A 48 18.87 17.02 -4.02
C SER A 48 20.04 17.05 -3.02
N GLY A 49 19.75 17.09 -1.71
CA GLY A 49 20.76 17.04 -0.63
C GLY A 49 21.39 18.38 -0.25
N TRP A 50 20.88 19.49 -0.78
CA TRP A 50 21.44 20.83 -0.54
C TRP A 50 20.91 21.42 0.77
N GLN A 51 21.75 22.13 1.53
CA GLN A 51 21.36 22.73 2.82
C GLN A 51 20.63 24.09 2.71
N HIS A 52 20.39 24.58 1.50
CA HIS A 52 19.60 25.80 1.29
C HIS A 52 18.10 25.54 1.55
N GLU A 53 17.30 26.60 1.71
CA GLU A 53 15.85 26.54 1.97
C GLU A 53 15.09 25.61 0.99
N ILE A 54 15.48 25.62 -0.28
CA ILE A 54 14.85 24.76 -1.29
C ILE A 54 15.12 23.27 -1.04
N GLY A 55 16.26 22.89 -0.46
CA GLY A 55 16.60 21.50 -0.17
C GLY A 55 15.89 21.00 1.10
N GLN A 56 15.67 21.90 2.06
CA GLN A 56 14.81 21.63 3.21
C GLN A 56 13.35 21.42 2.76
N ALA A 57 12.86 22.24 1.82
CA ALA A 57 11.54 22.06 1.23
C ALA A 57 11.42 20.74 0.44
N GLU A 58 12.44 20.34 -0.33
CA GLU A 58 12.49 19.05 -1.02
C GLU A 58 12.45 17.87 -0.05
N ALA A 59 13.21 17.94 1.06
CA ALA A 59 13.21 16.90 2.09
C ALA A 59 11.83 16.77 2.78
N ALA A 60 11.22 17.89 3.15
CA ALA A 60 9.87 17.91 3.73
C ALA A 60 8.83 17.35 2.75
N LEU A 61 8.94 17.70 1.46
CA LEU A 61 8.05 17.20 0.42
C LEU A 61 8.19 15.69 0.22
N ALA A 62 9.41 15.15 0.24
CA ALA A 62 9.66 13.71 0.14
C ALA A 62 8.99 12.93 1.28
N VAL A 63 9.13 13.42 2.52
CA VAL A 63 8.48 12.81 3.69
C VAL A 63 6.95 12.83 3.58
N MET A 64 6.39 13.94 3.10
CA MET A 64 4.94 14.06 2.89
C MET A 64 4.44 13.11 1.80
N GLN A 65 5.14 13.04 0.67
CA GLN A 65 4.80 12.15 -0.44
C GLN A 65 4.88 10.68 -0.04
N GLU A 66 5.90 10.28 0.72
CA GLU A 66 6.03 8.91 1.22
C GLU A 66 4.89 8.54 2.16
N SER A 67 4.50 9.46 3.05
CA SER A 67 3.36 9.26 3.95
C SER A 67 2.04 9.14 3.18
N LEU A 68 1.85 9.98 2.15
CA LEU A 68 0.66 9.95 1.30
C LEU A 68 0.56 8.63 0.50
N VAL A 69 1.64 8.18 -0.12
CA VAL A 69 1.71 6.92 -0.87
C VAL A 69 1.36 5.73 0.03
N ARG A 70 1.91 5.71 1.26
CA ARG A 70 1.60 4.66 2.25
C ARG A 70 0.12 4.64 2.61
N GLU A 71 -0.45 5.79 2.93
CA GLU A 71 -1.86 5.92 3.31
C GLU A 71 -2.82 5.53 2.18
N LEU A 72 -2.51 5.95 0.94
CA LEU A 72 -3.32 5.59 -0.24
C LEU A 72 -3.30 4.09 -0.51
N ASN A 73 -2.13 3.45 -0.44
CA ASN A 73 -2.02 2.02 -0.61
C ASN A 73 -2.75 1.25 0.51
N HIS A 74 -2.67 1.73 1.75
CA HIS A 74 -3.41 1.16 2.88
C HIS A 74 -4.92 1.20 2.63
N LYS A 75 -5.46 2.36 2.25
CA LYS A 75 -6.89 2.52 1.94
C LYS A 75 -7.33 1.65 0.76
N LYS A 76 -6.52 1.56 -0.30
CA LYS A 76 -6.80 0.71 -1.47
C LYS A 76 -6.87 -0.76 -1.09
N HIS A 77 -5.94 -1.24 -0.26
CA HIS A 77 -5.96 -2.60 0.25
C HIS A 77 -7.22 -2.88 1.09
N LEU A 78 -7.55 -1.99 2.03
CA LEU A 78 -8.77 -2.12 2.83
C LEU A 78 -10.04 -2.12 1.96
N ALA A 79 -10.09 -1.28 0.92
CA ALA A 79 -11.21 -1.27 -0.02
C ALA A 79 -11.32 -2.58 -0.81
N ALA A 80 -10.20 -3.13 -1.29
CA ALA A 80 -10.16 -4.41 -2.00
C ALA A 80 -10.60 -5.57 -1.09
N LEU A 81 -10.12 -5.59 0.16
CA LEU A 81 -10.51 -6.55 1.18
C LEU A 81 -12.02 -6.45 1.49
N GLY A 82 -12.53 -5.23 1.67
CA GLY A 82 -13.95 -4.96 1.90
C GLY A 82 -14.83 -5.41 0.73
N LEU A 83 -14.39 -5.18 -0.52
CA LEU A 83 -15.08 -5.66 -1.72
C LEU A 83 -15.12 -7.20 -1.77
N ALA A 84 -13.99 -7.85 -1.53
CA ALA A 84 -13.90 -9.31 -1.52
C ALA A 84 -14.84 -9.93 -0.47
N VAL A 85 -14.87 -9.36 0.74
CA VAL A 85 -15.74 -9.85 1.80
C VAL A 85 -17.21 -9.52 1.55
N ALA A 86 -17.53 -8.34 1.00
CA ALA A 86 -18.90 -8.02 0.59
C ALA A 86 -19.43 -9.03 -0.43
N LYS A 87 -18.58 -9.44 -1.38
CA LYS A 87 -18.91 -10.50 -2.35
C LYS A 87 -19.15 -11.85 -1.68
N ILE A 88 -18.25 -12.29 -0.79
CA ILE A 88 -18.41 -13.54 -0.03
C ILE A 88 -19.70 -13.52 0.79
N ASN A 89 -19.97 -12.43 1.50
CA ASN A 89 -21.17 -12.28 2.31
C ASN A 89 -22.44 -12.38 1.46
N HIS A 90 -22.46 -11.69 0.32
CA HIS A 90 -23.55 -11.76 -0.64
C HIS A 90 -23.77 -13.20 -1.13
N ASP A 91 -22.69 -13.91 -1.51
CA ASP A 91 -22.77 -15.28 -2.02
C ASP A 91 -23.26 -16.26 -0.94
N MET A 92 -22.82 -16.05 0.31
CA MET A 92 -23.29 -16.81 1.48
C MET A 92 -24.78 -16.57 1.76
N ARG A 93 -25.24 -15.32 1.67
CA ARG A 93 -26.66 -14.98 1.85
C ARG A 93 -27.52 -15.61 0.76
N ASN A 94 -27.03 -15.62 -0.48
CA ASN A 94 -27.71 -16.30 -1.58
C ASN A 94 -27.79 -17.81 -1.35
N MET A 95 -26.69 -18.44 -0.92
CA MET A 95 -26.66 -19.88 -0.61
C MET A 95 -27.60 -20.23 0.55
N LEU A 96 -27.71 -19.37 1.56
CA LEU A 96 -28.66 -19.51 2.66
C LEU A 96 -30.11 -19.47 2.16
N SER A 97 -30.47 -18.48 1.34
CA SER A 97 -31.82 -18.41 0.76
C SER A 97 -32.14 -19.63 -0.12
N SER A 98 -31.17 -20.12 -0.91
CA SER A 98 -31.34 -21.37 -1.67
C SER A 98 -31.55 -22.58 -0.75
N ALA A 99 -30.81 -22.67 0.36
CA ALA A 99 -30.96 -23.74 1.34
C ALA A 99 -32.32 -23.68 2.06
N GLN A 100 -32.82 -22.47 2.37
CA GLN A 100 -34.15 -22.28 2.95
C GLN A 100 -35.26 -22.71 1.98
N LEU A 101 -35.19 -22.29 0.71
CA LEU A 101 -36.16 -22.70 -0.32
C LEU A 101 -36.16 -24.21 -0.56
N LEU A 102 -34.98 -24.85 -0.56
CA LEU A 102 -34.85 -26.31 -0.63
C LEU A 102 -35.44 -26.97 0.62
N SER A 103 -35.18 -26.40 1.80
CA SER A 103 -35.73 -26.89 3.07
C SER A 103 -37.25 -26.77 3.12
N ASP A 104 -37.83 -25.67 2.63
CA ASP A 104 -39.28 -25.48 2.55
C ASP A 104 -39.93 -26.49 1.58
N ARG A 105 -39.26 -26.81 0.47
CA ARG A 105 -39.71 -27.87 -0.45
C ARG A 105 -39.62 -29.27 0.16
N LEU A 106 -38.59 -29.55 0.98
CA LEU A 106 -38.42 -30.84 1.65
C LEU A 106 -39.24 -30.94 2.95
N ALA A 107 -39.65 -29.85 3.58
CA ALA A 107 -40.44 -29.85 4.81
C ALA A 107 -41.84 -30.46 4.64
N ASN A 108 -42.33 -30.56 3.40
CA ASN A 108 -43.52 -31.36 3.04
C ASN A 108 -43.27 -32.89 3.09
N VAL A 109 -42.04 -33.33 3.35
CA VAL A 109 -41.64 -34.75 3.49
C VAL A 109 -40.84 -34.89 4.81
N THR A 110 -41.49 -35.40 5.85
CA THR A 110 -40.95 -35.52 7.21
C THR A 110 -39.77 -36.49 7.28
N ASP A 111 -38.53 -36.00 7.15
CA ASP A 111 -37.31 -36.83 7.16
C ASP A 111 -36.13 -36.09 7.88
N PRO A 112 -35.11 -36.78 8.43
CA PRO A 112 -34.00 -36.23 9.24
C PRO A 112 -33.17 -35.12 8.58
N ARG A 113 -33.38 -34.83 7.29
CA ARG A 113 -32.69 -33.82 6.49
C ARG A 113 -32.92 -32.38 6.98
N SER A 114 -34.05 -32.08 7.66
CA SER A 114 -34.32 -30.74 8.21
C SER A 114 -33.31 -30.30 9.27
N LYS A 115 -32.80 -31.24 10.09
CA LYS A 115 -31.76 -30.97 11.10
C LYS A 115 -30.42 -30.58 10.45
N ASN A 116 -30.12 -31.14 9.28
CA ASN A 116 -28.89 -30.84 8.54
C ASN A 116 -28.95 -29.43 7.91
N CYS A 117 -30.12 -28.99 7.43
CA CYS A 117 -30.32 -27.62 6.94
C CYS A 117 -30.13 -26.58 8.05
N ALA A 118 -30.74 -26.76 9.23
CA ALA A 118 -30.54 -25.85 10.36
C ALA A 118 -29.07 -25.73 10.79
N LYS A 119 -28.33 -26.85 10.75
CA LYS A 119 -26.89 -26.87 11.04
C LYS A 119 -26.06 -26.16 9.97
N LEU A 120 -26.46 -26.23 8.70
CA LEU A 120 -25.82 -25.52 7.59
C LEU A 120 -25.96 -24.01 7.75
N VAL A 121 -27.17 -23.53 8.07
CA VAL A 121 -27.43 -22.10 8.34
C VAL A 121 -26.55 -21.59 9.47
N ALA A 122 -26.50 -22.31 10.60
CA ALA A 122 -25.68 -21.93 11.75
C ALA A 122 -24.17 -21.92 11.44
N THR A 123 -23.71 -22.81 10.54
CA THR A 123 -22.30 -22.88 10.14
C THR A 123 -21.93 -21.72 9.19
N LEU A 124 -22.83 -21.35 8.27
CA LEU A 124 -22.63 -20.18 7.40
C LEU A 124 -22.57 -18.88 8.22
N ASP A 125 -23.47 -18.67 9.18
CA ASP A 125 -23.45 -17.47 10.03
C ASP A 125 -22.12 -17.33 10.81
N ARG A 126 -21.61 -18.46 11.34
CA ARG A 126 -20.31 -18.51 12.00
C ARG A 126 -19.14 -18.18 11.06
N ALA A 127 -19.19 -18.65 9.81
CA ALA A 127 -18.17 -18.34 8.81
C ALA A 127 -18.21 -16.86 8.38
N ILE A 128 -19.39 -16.23 8.25
CA ILE A 128 -19.53 -14.78 8.00
C ILE A 128 -18.84 -13.99 9.11
N ARG A 129 -19.15 -14.32 10.37
CA ARG A 129 -18.54 -13.65 11.53
C ARG A 129 -17.02 -13.84 11.57
N PHE A 130 -16.52 -15.01 11.18
CA PHE A 130 -15.09 -15.28 11.11
C PHE A 130 -14.41 -14.42 10.04
N CYS A 131 -14.98 -14.32 8.84
CA CYS A 131 -14.45 -13.44 7.78
C CYS A 131 -14.44 -11.96 8.20
N GLN A 132 -15.47 -11.49 8.89
CA GLN A 132 -15.53 -10.13 9.43
C GLN A 132 -14.47 -9.89 10.52
N ALA A 133 -14.24 -10.87 11.40
CA ALA A 133 -13.18 -10.81 12.41
C ALA A 133 -11.78 -10.82 11.77
N THR A 134 -11.55 -11.67 10.76
CA THR A 134 -10.28 -11.72 10.03
C THR A 134 -9.98 -10.43 9.26
N MET A 135 -10.99 -9.72 8.71
CA MET A 135 -10.78 -8.38 8.15
C MET A 135 -10.29 -7.38 9.19
N THR A 136 -10.85 -7.46 10.40
CA THR A 136 -10.49 -6.56 11.49
C THR A 136 -9.04 -6.78 11.91
N TYR A 137 -8.56 -8.02 11.78
CA TYR A 137 -7.17 -8.42 12.01
C TYR A 137 -6.24 -8.08 10.83
N GLY A 138 -6.70 -8.24 9.58
CA GLY A 138 -5.97 -7.90 8.34
C GLY A 138 -5.72 -6.40 8.13
N ARG A 139 -6.21 -5.55 9.03
CA ARG A 139 -5.73 -4.16 9.19
C ARG A 139 -4.26 -4.07 9.59
N ALA A 140 -3.66 -5.13 10.15
CA ALA A 140 -2.24 -5.20 10.44
C ALA A 140 -1.45 -5.33 9.13
N VAL A 141 -0.96 -4.19 8.65
CA VAL A 141 -0.32 -3.98 7.35
C VAL A 141 0.96 -4.80 7.23
N ASP A 142 1.04 -5.62 6.18
CA ASP A 142 2.33 -6.08 5.66
C ASP A 142 2.99 -4.86 4.98
N GLU A 143 4.08 -4.37 5.55
CA GLU A 143 4.71 -3.12 5.12
C GLU A 143 5.16 -3.25 3.66
N LEU A 144 4.76 -2.30 2.79
CA LEU A 144 5.13 -2.31 1.37
C LEU A 144 6.65 -2.49 1.20
N PRO A 145 7.12 -3.36 0.30
CA PRO A 145 8.54 -3.64 0.14
C PRO A 145 9.34 -2.36 -0.10
N LYS A 146 10.12 -1.94 0.91
CA LYS A 146 11.02 -0.78 0.79
C LYS A 146 12.23 -1.18 -0.04
N LEU A 147 12.24 -0.79 -1.31
CA LEU A 147 13.38 -1.01 -2.20
C LEU A 147 14.57 -0.18 -1.71
N ARG A 148 15.48 -0.82 -0.98
CA ARG A 148 16.73 -0.21 -0.49
C ARG A 148 17.91 -0.94 -1.13
N ARG A 149 18.95 -0.20 -1.52
CA ARG A 149 20.23 -0.81 -1.89
C ARG A 149 20.91 -1.32 -0.61
N PHE A 150 21.19 -2.61 -0.52
CA PHE A 150 21.90 -3.22 0.60
C PHE A 150 23.03 -4.13 0.08
N SER A 151 24.06 -4.34 0.91
CA SER A 151 25.17 -5.23 0.57
C SER A 151 24.68 -6.68 0.57
N LEU A 152 24.86 -7.39 -0.54
CA LEU A 152 24.44 -8.80 -0.66
C LEU A 152 25.26 -9.75 0.21
N ARG A 153 26.52 -9.41 0.49
CA ARG A 153 27.44 -10.25 1.30
C ARG A 153 26.88 -10.62 2.67
N PRO A 154 26.50 -9.66 3.55
CA PRO A 154 25.97 -9.99 4.87
C PRO A 154 24.66 -10.78 4.83
N LEU A 155 23.83 -10.61 3.80
CA LEU A 155 22.60 -11.38 3.64
C LEU A 155 22.89 -12.84 3.28
N VAL A 156 23.90 -13.06 2.42
CA VAL A 156 24.35 -14.41 2.05
C VAL A 156 24.98 -15.12 3.24
N ASP A 157 25.81 -14.42 4.03
CA ASP A 157 26.42 -14.99 5.23
C ASP A 157 25.36 -15.38 6.27
N GLU A 158 24.37 -14.53 6.52
CA GLU A 158 23.23 -14.82 7.41
C GLU A 158 22.37 -15.99 6.89
N ALA A 159 22.14 -16.08 5.58
CA ALA A 159 21.40 -17.18 4.98
C ALA A 159 22.15 -18.52 5.08
N VAL A 160 23.48 -18.51 4.91
CA VAL A 160 24.35 -19.67 5.05
C VAL A 160 24.38 -20.13 6.51
N GLU A 161 24.49 -19.21 7.46
CA GLU A 161 24.49 -19.51 8.90
C GLU A 161 23.15 -20.09 9.37
N ARG A 162 22.03 -19.51 8.93
CA ARG A 162 20.68 -20.05 9.22
C ARG A 162 20.46 -21.44 8.62
N HIS A 163 20.99 -21.70 7.42
CA HIS A 163 20.88 -23.02 6.77
C HIS A 163 21.84 -24.06 7.36
N ALA A 164 22.98 -23.62 7.91
CA ALA A 164 23.88 -24.49 8.67
C ALA A 164 23.28 -24.85 10.04
N ALA A 165 22.62 -23.91 10.71
CA ALA A 165 21.94 -24.12 11.98
C ALA A 165 20.70 -25.02 11.86
N SER A 166 19.97 -24.98 10.74
CA SER A 166 18.83 -25.86 10.47
C SER A 166 19.22 -27.30 10.09
N ARG A 167 20.51 -27.57 9.88
CA ARG A 167 21.07 -28.90 9.58
C ARG A 167 21.66 -29.65 10.78
N LEU A 168 21.58 -29.11 12.00
CA LEU A 168 21.99 -29.87 13.19
C LEU A 168 20.99 -31.02 13.46
N PRO A 169 21.47 -32.25 13.75
CA PRO A 169 20.74 -33.47 13.44
C PRO A 169 19.79 -33.89 14.57
N TYR A 170 18.61 -34.37 14.17
CA TYR A 170 17.89 -35.41 14.90
C TYR A 170 18.76 -36.67 14.88
N ARG A 171 19.71 -36.76 15.81
CA ARG A 171 20.46 -37.99 16.07
C ARG A 171 20.67 -38.11 17.59
N ASP A 172 20.12 -39.20 18.09
CA ASP A 172 20.27 -39.79 19.43
C ASP A 172 19.43 -39.17 20.57
N ARG A 173 18.15 -39.59 20.64
CA ARG A 173 17.59 -40.32 21.79
C ARG A 173 16.26 -41.00 21.46
#